data_AF-A0AA88YJU5-F1
#
_entry.id   AF-A0AA88YJU5-F1
#
_cell.length_a   1.000
_cell.length_b   1.000
_cell.length_c   1.000
_cell.angle_alpha   90.00
_cell.angle_beta   90.00
_cell.angle_gamma   90.00
#
_symmetry.space_group_name_H-M   'P 1'
#
loop_
_entity.id
_entity.type
_entity.pdbx_description
1 polymer ?
#
loop_
_entity_poly.entity_id
_entity_poly.type
_entity_poly.pdbx_seq_one_letter_code
_entity_poly.pdbx_strand_id
1 'polypeptide(L)'
;MLQQYLKKEGIKIFYALNETKANYAERYIQTLKTRLYRYFTHFQKYQYKDILQNLVQSINDTPNRSLNGRTPVSVTKENEEEVRLDTYIARRKKGKTKTLSKKTKRSVFKFKIGDQVRITHLNRVFQREYDQTYIEEVFKVSDRRRSDEGIPIYKLKDLMDEPIQGSFYTS
;
A
#
# COMPACT_ATOMS: atom_id res chain seq x y z
N MET A 1 11.66 17.24 18.47
CA MET A 1 10.37 17.96 18.58
C MET A 1 9.16 17.05 18.31
N LEU A 2 8.96 16.51 17.09
CA LEU A 2 7.78 15.68 16.77
C LEU A 2 7.70 14.37 17.56
N GLN A 3 8.79 13.59 17.63
CA GLN A 3 8.78 12.30 18.34
C GLN A 3 8.51 12.46 19.85
N GLN A 4 9.02 13.54 20.45
CA GLN A 4 8.77 13.86 21.87
C GLN A 4 7.29 14.21 22.10
N TYR A 5 6.69 15.00 21.21
CA TYR A 5 5.26 15.33 21.26
C TYR A 5 4.39 14.08 21.13
N LEU A 6 4.64 13.23 20.12
CA LEU A 6 3.85 12.01 19.91
C LEU A 6 3.97 11.03 21.08
N LYS A 7 5.16 10.92 21.69
CA LYS A 7 5.36 10.11 22.90
C LYS A 7 4.57 10.66 24.10
N LYS A 8 4.51 12.00 24.25
CA LYS A 8 3.73 12.68 25.29
C LYS A 8 2.23 12.41 25.13
N GLU A 9 1.72 12.45 23.90
CA GLU A 9 0.32 12.18 23.57
C GLU A 9 -0.03 10.68 23.52
N GLY A 10 0.91 9.79 23.85
CA GLY A 10 0.69 8.33 23.81
C GLY A 10 0.53 7.75 22.40
N ILE A 11 0.90 8.49 21.36
CA ILE A 11 0.76 8.08 19.96
C ILE A 11 1.97 7.23 19.57
N LYS A 12 1.70 5.97 19.19
CA LYS A 12 2.74 5.04 18.70
C LYS A 12 3.07 5.36 17.24
N ILE A 13 4.33 5.70 16.98
CA ILE A 13 4.83 5.91 15.62
C ILE A 13 5.14 4.55 15.00
N PHE A 14 4.63 4.32 13.79
CA PHE A 14 5.00 3.18 12.98
C PHE A 14 5.65 3.66 11.68
N TYR A 15 6.78 3.07 11.35
CA TYR A 15 7.43 3.24 10.06
C TYR A 15 7.17 1.98 9.26
N ALA A 16 6.42 2.08 8.17
CA ALA A 16 6.47 1.01 7.19
C ALA A 16 7.87 1.02 6.56
N LEU A 17 8.36 -0.14 6.11
CA LEU A 17 9.73 -0.28 5.59
C LEU A 17 9.76 -0.48 4.07
N ASN A 18 8.69 -1.03 3.48
CA ASN A 18 8.50 -1.22 2.03
C ASN A 18 7.81 -0.03 1.36
N GLU A 19 8.12 0.35 0.12
CA GLU A 19 7.64 1.59 -0.53
C GLU A 19 6.12 1.85 -0.49
N THR A 20 5.27 0.82 -0.52
CA THR A 20 3.80 0.95 -0.43
C THR A 20 3.32 1.06 1.03
N LYS A 21 3.52 2.24 1.63
CA LYS A 21 3.32 2.47 3.08
C LYS A 21 1.98 3.09 3.45
N ALA A 22 1.46 3.96 2.59
CA ALA A 22 0.34 4.84 2.90
C ALA A 22 -0.76 4.80 1.83
N ASN A 23 -1.01 3.62 1.27
CA ASN A 23 -1.94 3.39 0.16
C ASN A 23 -3.33 4.05 0.35
N TYR A 24 -3.90 4.00 1.55
CA TYR A 24 -5.19 4.63 1.83
C TYR A 24 -5.12 6.17 1.76
N ALA A 25 -4.07 6.76 2.33
CA ALA A 25 -3.86 8.21 2.27
C ALA A 25 -3.57 8.67 0.83
N GLU A 26 -2.73 7.93 0.09
CA GLU A 26 -2.44 8.20 -1.32
C GLU A 26 -3.72 8.13 -2.18
N ARG A 27 -4.56 7.11 -1.96
CA ARG A 27 -5.83 6.96 -2.67
C ARG A 27 -6.79 8.12 -2.36
N TYR A 28 -6.80 8.61 -1.12
CA TYR A 28 -7.58 9.78 -0.74
C TYR A 28 -7.05 11.05 -1.42
N ILE A 29 -5.74 11.29 -1.39
CA ILE A 29 -5.08 12.43 -2.06
C ILE A 29 -5.39 12.42 -3.56
N GLN A 30 -5.35 11.26 -4.21
CA GLN A 30 -5.72 11.12 -5.62
C GLN A 30 -7.17 11.56 -5.86
N THR A 31 -8.10 11.15 -5.00
CA THR A 31 -9.53 11.50 -5.10
C THR A 31 -9.73 13.01 -4.91
N LEU A 32 -9.10 13.60 -3.89
CA LEU A 32 -9.13 15.02 -3.60
C LEU A 32 -8.61 15.84 -4.79
N LYS A 33 -7.41 15.50 -5.29
CA LYS A 33 -6.82 16.17 -6.46
C LYS A 33 -7.71 16.04 -7.69
N THR A 34 -8.28 14.85 -7.95
CA THR A 34 -9.16 14.65 -9.12
C THR A 34 -10.35 15.61 -9.10
N ARG A 35 -11.00 15.80 -7.95
CA ARG A 35 -12.13 16.75 -7.84
C ARG A 35 -11.65 18.21 -7.93
N LEU A 36 -10.52 18.54 -7.32
CA LEU A 36 -9.93 19.88 -7.42
C LEU A 36 -9.58 20.25 -8.87
N TYR A 37 -8.96 19.35 -9.62
CA TYR A 37 -8.61 19.61 -11.02
C TYR A 37 -9.85 19.80 -11.90
N ARG A 38 -10.95 19.07 -11.67
CA ARG A 38 -12.22 19.32 -12.37
C ARG A 38 -12.74 20.74 -12.09
N TYR A 39 -12.65 21.20 -10.85
CA TYR A 39 -13.01 22.57 -10.49
C TYR A 39 -12.08 23.59 -11.17
N PHE A 40 -10.76 23.37 -11.15
CA PHE A 40 -9.80 24.27 -11.80
C PHE A 40 -10.04 24.39 -13.30
N THR A 41 -10.34 23.29 -13.99
CA THR A 41 -10.67 23.32 -15.42
C THR A 41 -11.94 24.12 -15.70
N HIS A 42 -12.96 24.01 -14.83
CA HIS A 42 -14.23 24.71 -15.02
C HIS A 42 -14.13 26.22 -14.77
N PHE A 43 -13.47 26.63 -13.68
CA PHE A 43 -13.39 28.04 -13.27
C PHE A 43 -12.13 28.76 -13.76
N GLN A 44 -11.20 28.05 -14.40
CA GLN A 44 -9.93 28.56 -14.92
C GLN A 44 -9.09 29.33 -13.87
N LYS A 45 -9.17 28.90 -12.61
CA LYS A 45 -8.42 29.49 -11.49
C LYS A 45 -7.90 28.38 -10.58
N TYR A 46 -6.66 28.51 -10.12
CA TYR A 46 -6.01 27.57 -9.20
C TYR A 46 -6.18 27.94 -7.72
N GLN A 47 -7.31 28.55 -7.36
CA GLN A 47 -7.65 28.90 -5.97
C GLN A 47 -8.63 27.87 -5.41
N TYR A 48 -8.20 27.14 -4.38
CA TYR A 48 -9.01 26.08 -3.76
C TYR A 48 -9.34 26.31 -2.29
N LYS A 49 -8.74 27.31 -1.64
CA LYS A 49 -8.90 27.54 -0.19
C LYS A 49 -10.38 27.64 0.22
N ASP A 50 -11.16 28.37 -0.57
CA ASP A 50 -12.57 28.67 -0.26
C ASP A 50 -13.49 27.47 -0.49
N ILE A 51 -13.09 26.53 -1.36
CA ILE A 51 -13.89 25.35 -1.71
C ILE A 51 -13.42 24.07 -1.04
N LEU A 52 -12.25 24.09 -0.40
CA LEU A 52 -11.60 22.89 0.13
C LEU A 52 -12.51 22.17 1.11
N GLN A 53 -13.13 22.92 2.03
CA GLN A 53 -14.01 22.35 3.04
C GLN A 53 -15.25 21.70 2.41
N ASN A 54 -15.88 22.38 1.45
CA ASN A 54 -17.04 21.85 0.72
C ASN A 54 -16.70 20.58 -0.06
N LEU A 55 -15.50 20.54 -0.66
CA LEU A 55 -15.03 19.40 -1.43
C LEU A 55 -14.70 18.21 -0.53
N VAL A 56 -14.09 18.44 0.63
CA VAL A 56 -13.86 17.40 1.66
C VAL A 56 -15.18 16.84 2.16
N GLN A 57 -16.14 17.71 2.49
CA GLN A 57 -17.48 17.30 2.92
C GLN A 57 -18.15 16.42 1.85
N SER A 58 -18.14 16.88 0.59
CA SER A 58 -18.66 16.12 -0.54
C SER A 58 -17.97 14.76 -0.73
N ILE A 59 -16.67 14.63 -0.44
CA ILE A 59 -15.97 13.34 -0.49
C ILE A 59 -16.45 12.43 0.65
N ASN A 60 -16.58 12.98 1.86
CA ASN A 60 -17.01 12.23 3.05
C ASN A 60 -18.49 11.79 2.97
N ASP A 61 -19.31 12.50 2.20
CA ASP A 61 -20.71 12.15 1.93
C ASP A 61 -20.86 11.19 0.74
N THR A 62 -19.80 10.93 -0.02
CA THR A 62 -19.87 10.03 -1.17
C THR A 62 -19.71 8.57 -0.74
N PRO A 63 -20.62 7.66 -1.15
CA PRO A 63 -20.47 6.22 -0.96
C PRO A 63 -19.13 5.68 -1.47
N ASN A 64 -18.39 4.99 -0.61
CA ASN A 64 -17.10 4.40 -0.96
C ASN A 64 -17.23 2.88 -1.12
N ARG A 65 -16.77 2.36 -2.27
CA ARG A 65 -16.71 0.91 -2.53
C ARG A 65 -15.92 0.15 -1.47
N SER A 66 -14.84 0.74 -0.95
CA SER A 66 -14.01 0.11 0.09
C SER A 66 -14.76 -0.05 1.41
N LEU A 67 -15.78 0.78 1.66
CA LEU A 67 -16.66 0.70 2.83
C LEU A 67 -17.98 -0.04 2.51
N ASN A 68 -17.97 -0.88 1.47
CA ASN A 68 -19.13 -1.62 1.00
C ASN A 68 -20.34 -0.72 0.63
N GLY A 69 -20.08 0.46 0.08
CA GLY A 69 -21.12 1.41 -0.33
C GLY A 69 -21.59 2.36 0.76
N ARG A 70 -20.99 2.32 1.96
CA ARG A 70 -21.21 3.32 3.03
C ARG A 70 -20.43 4.60 2.76
N THR A 71 -20.88 5.71 3.33
CA THR A 71 -20.19 6.99 3.28
C THR A 71 -19.17 7.08 4.42
N PRO A 72 -17.99 7.69 4.23
CA PRO A 72 -17.06 7.94 5.32
C PRO A 72 -17.71 8.65 6.53
N VAL A 73 -18.62 9.60 6.30
CA VAL A 73 -19.31 10.33 7.38
C VAL A 73 -20.22 9.44 8.23
N SER A 74 -20.75 8.36 7.68
CA SER A 74 -21.61 7.42 8.43
C SER A 74 -20.83 6.49 9.38
N VAL A 75 -19.49 6.50 9.33
CA VAL A 75 -18.66 5.64 10.19
C VAL A 75 -18.39 6.35 11.52
N THR A 76 -18.89 5.76 12.60
CA THR A 76 -18.74 6.24 13.99
C THR A 76 -18.03 5.17 14.82
N LYS A 77 -17.64 5.49 16.06
CA LYS A 77 -16.95 4.53 16.94
C LYS A 77 -17.80 3.31 17.26
N GLU A 78 -19.12 3.47 17.27
CA GLU A 78 -20.06 2.40 17.58
C GLU A 78 -20.16 1.37 16.45
N ASN A 79 -20.01 1.80 15.19
CA ASN A 79 -20.11 0.93 14.02
C ASN A 79 -18.76 0.57 13.38
N GLU A 80 -17.65 1.09 13.90
CA GLU A 80 -16.33 0.91 13.29
C GLU A 80 -15.93 -0.57 13.18
N GLU A 81 -16.26 -1.38 14.19
CA GLU A 81 -15.96 -2.81 14.21
C GLU A 81 -16.82 -3.59 13.20
N GLU A 82 -18.10 -3.23 13.04
CA GLU A 82 -18.97 -3.80 12.02
C GLU A 82 -18.45 -3.47 10.63
N VAL A 83 -18.15 -2.19 10.36
CA VAL A 83 -17.61 -1.73 9.09
C VAL A 83 -16.28 -2.44 8.79
N ARG A 84 -15.38 -2.52 9.78
CA ARG A 84 -14.10 -3.23 9.67
C ARG A 84 -14.31 -4.70 9.32
N LEU A 85 -15.19 -5.40 10.04
CA LEU A 85 -15.47 -6.81 9.80
C LEU A 85 -16.08 -7.02 8.40
N ASP A 86 -17.00 -6.17 7.99
CA ASP A 86 -17.62 -6.20 6.66
C ASP A 86 -16.60 -6.03 5.54
N THR A 87 -15.66 -5.08 5.67
CA THR A 87 -14.61 -4.91 4.65
C THR A 87 -13.74 -6.17 4.50
N TYR A 88 -13.52 -6.90 5.60
CA TYR A 88 -12.75 -8.15 5.59
C TYR A 88 -13.57 -9.33 5.06
N ILE A 89 -14.83 -9.47 5.48
CA ILE A 89 -15.74 -10.54 5.05
C ILE A 89 -16.12 -10.40 3.57
N ALA A 90 -16.38 -9.18 3.09
CA ALA A 90 -16.69 -8.92 1.68
C ALA A 90 -15.54 -9.35 0.75
N ARG A 91 -14.28 -9.20 1.18
CA ARG A 91 -13.10 -9.75 0.47
C ARG A 91 -13.09 -11.28 0.49
N ARG A 92 -13.51 -11.90 1.60
CA ARG A 92 -13.55 -13.36 1.77
C ARG A 92 -14.69 -14.05 1.01
N LYS A 93 -15.86 -13.41 0.91
CA LYS A 93 -17.05 -13.95 0.20
C LYS A 93 -16.86 -14.01 -1.32
N LYS A 94 -16.10 -13.08 -1.92
CA LYS A 94 -15.76 -13.13 -3.36
C LYS A 94 -14.87 -14.31 -3.77
N GLY A 95 -14.36 -15.09 -2.80
CA GLY A 95 -13.54 -16.28 -3.03
C GLY A 95 -14.26 -17.62 -2.81
N LYS A 96 -15.54 -17.65 -2.39
CA LYS A 96 -16.22 -18.89 -1.97
C LYS A 96 -17.46 -19.24 -2.80
N THR A 97 -17.29 -19.26 -4.12
CA THR A 97 -18.02 -20.15 -5.04
C THR A 97 -17.08 -20.57 -6.18
N LYS A 98 -15.85 -20.96 -5.82
CA LYS A 98 -15.07 -21.84 -6.69
C LYS A 98 -15.15 -23.22 -6.08
N THR A 99 -15.75 -24.13 -6.83
CA THR A 99 -15.62 -25.57 -6.72
C THR A 99 -14.22 -25.96 -6.20
N LEU A 100 -14.19 -27.02 -5.40
CA LEU A 100 -13.07 -27.57 -4.65
C LEU A 100 -11.90 -28.10 -5.53
N SER A 101 -11.50 -27.37 -6.58
CA SER A 101 -10.57 -27.85 -7.61
C SER A 101 -9.75 -26.74 -8.26
N LYS A 102 -9.07 -25.91 -7.46
CA LYS A 102 -7.81 -25.30 -7.89
C LYS A 102 -6.87 -25.25 -6.69
N LYS A 103 -6.06 -26.29 -6.52
CA LYS A 103 -4.78 -26.17 -5.80
C LYS A 103 -4.08 -24.99 -6.45
N THR A 104 -4.15 -23.80 -5.83
CA THR A 104 -3.36 -22.65 -6.26
C THR A 104 -1.93 -23.15 -6.27
N LYS A 105 -1.33 -23.30 -7.46
CA LYS A 105 0.05 -23.78 -7.59
C LYS A 105 0.89 -22.87 -6.70
N ARG A 106 1.36 -23.39 -5.56
CA ARG A 106 2.24 -22.63 -4.67
C ARG A 106 3.41 -22.18 -5.54
N SER A 107 3.56 -20.87 -5.75
CA SER A 107 4.60 -20.38 -6.64
C SER A 107 5.95 -20.82 -6.10
N VAL A 108 6.79 -21.37 -6.98
CA VAL A 108 8.05 -21.96 -6.57
C VAL A 108 8.98 -20.84 -6.11
N PHE A 109 9.77 -21.07 -5.06
CA PHE A 109 10.84 -20.15 -4.71
C PHE A 109 11.86 -20.12 -5.84
N LYS A 110 11.99 -18.97 -6.51
CA LYS A 110 12.98 -18.74 -7.57
C LYS A 110 14.41 -18.74 -7.02
N PHE A 111 14.60 -18.21 -5.81
CA PHE A 111 15.90 -18.08 -5.18
C PHE A 111 16.06 -19.00 -3.96
N LYS A 112 17.29 -19.42 -3.71
CA LYS A 112 17.73 -20.19 -2.55
C LYS A 112 18.42 -19.26 -1.54
N ILE A 113 18.52 -19.74 -0.30
CA ILE A 113 19.29 -19.04 0.73
C ILE A 113 20.77 -19.06 0.31
N GLY A 114 21.43 -17.90 0.38
CA GLY A 114 22.81 -17.71 -0.08
C GLY A 114 22.95 -17.22 -1.53
N ASP A 115 21.87 -17.22 -2.33
CA ASP A 115 21.92 -16.69 -3.69
C ASP A 115 22.25 -15.18 -3.66
N GLN A 116 23.11 -14.75 -4.58
CA GLN A 116 23.39 -13.34 -4.79
C GLN A 116 22.33 -12.72 -5.70
N VAL A 117 21.74 -11.61 -5.25
CA VAL A 117 20.66 -10.92 -5.93
C VAL A 117 20.88 -9.40 -5.89
N ARG A 118 20.23 -8.70 -6.82
CA ARG A 118 20.17 -7.23 -6.82
C ARG A 118 18.72 -6.79 -6.69
N ILE A 119 18.52 -5.60 -6.14
CA ILE A 119 17.19 -5.01 -5.95
C ILE A 119 16.87 -4.11 -7.14
N THR A 120 15.70 -4.31 -7.76
CA THR A 120 15.23 -3.47 -8.85
C THR A 120 14.87 -2.06 -8.35
N HIS A 121 15.19 -1.02 -9.12
CA HIS A 121 14.69 0.32 -8.90
C HIS A 121 13.18 0.40 -9.08
N LEU A 122 12.53 1.39 -8.44
CA LEU A 122 11.14 1.69 -8.72
C LEU A 122 11.00 2.21 -10.17
N ASN A 123 10.19 1.51 -10.97
CA ASN A 123 9.93 1.87 -12.36
C ASN A 123 9.43 3.31 -12.47
N ARG A 124 10.05 4.12 -13.34
CA ARG A 124 9.61 5.48 -13.64
C ARG A 124 8.80 5.50 -14.93
N VAL A 125 7.83 6.42 -15.01
CA VAL A 125 6.90 6.55 -16.16
C VAL A 125 7.63 6.75 -17.50
N PHE A 126 8.84 7.31 -17.49
CA PHE A 126 9.66 7.56 -18.68
C PHE A 126 10.99 6.80 -18.67
N GLN A 127 11.05 5.64 -18.00
CA GLN A 127 12.25 4.81 -17.98
C GLN A 127 12.50 4.20 -19.35
N ARG A 128 13.72 4.38 -19.87
CA ARG A 128 14.13 3.83 -21.16
C ARG A 128 14.68 2.43 -20.96
N GLU A 129 14.60 1.59 -21.98
CA GLU A 129 15.03 0.18 -21.89
C GLU A 129 16.52 0.01 -21.57
N TYR A 130 17.34 1.00 -21.91
CA TYR A 130 18.77 0.99 -21.63
C TYR A 130 19.14 1.58 -20.25
N ASP A 131 18.17 2.13 -19.50
CA ASP A 131 18.43 2.61 -18.16
C ASP A 131 18.64 1.42 -17.21
N GLN A 132 19.62 1.55 -16.30
CA GLN A 132 19.88 0.52 -15.31
C GLN A 132 18.64 0.27 -14.45
N THR A 133 18.16 -0.98 -14.41
CA THR A 133 16.92 -1.36 -13.72
C THR A 133 17.14 -1.80 -12.27
N TYR A 134 18.38 -1.98 -11.82
CA TYR A 134 18.70 -2.47 -10.48
C TYR A 134 19.85 -1.69 -9.85
N ILE A 135 19.88 -1.61 -8.52
CA ILE A 135 20.99 -0.97 -7.80
C ILE A 135 22.29 -1.74 -7.98
N GLU A 136 23.42 -1.04 -7.98
CA GLU A 136 24.75 -1.62 -8.19
C GLU A 136 25.12 -2.64 -7.10
N GLU A 137 24.68 -2.36 -5.87
CA GLU A 137 24.95 -3.19 -4.69
C GLU A 137 24.39 -4.61 -4.82
N VAL A 138 25.20 -5.58 -4.41
CA VAL A 138 24.87 -7.01 -4.46
C VAL A 138 24.55 -7.50 -3.06
N PHE A 139 23.44 -8.23 -2.93
CA PHE A 139 22.95 -8.74 -1.67
C PHE A 139 22.88 -10.26 -1.69
N LYS A 140 22.82 -10.87 -0.51
CA LYS A 140 22.60 -12.31 -0.33
C LYS A 140 21.21 -12.56 0.26
N VAL A 141 20.54 -13.60 -0.24
CA VAL A 141 19.29 -14.08 0.38
C VAL A 141 19.62 -14.69 1.75
N SER A 142 19.12 -14.07 2.82
CA SER A 142 19.31 -14.53 4.19
C SER A 142 18.20 -15.50 4.63
N ASP A 143 16.96 -15.23 4.24
CA ASP A 143 15.80 -16.07 4.58
C ASP A 143 14.74 -16.03 3.47
N ARG A 144 13.90 -17.07 3.40
CA ARG A 144 12.76 -17.14 2.49
C ARG A 144 11.55 -17.75 3.19
N ARG A 145 10.40 -17.08 3.07
CA ARG A 145 9.13 -17.50 3.66
C ARG A 145 7.98 -17.36 2.67
N ARG A 146 6.83 -17.94 2.99
CA ARG A 146 5.59 -17.72 2.23
C ARG A 146 4.67 -16.79 3.00
N SER A 147 3.95 -15.92 2.29
CA SER A 147 2.79 -15.23 2.86
C SER A 147 1.63 -16.20 3.08
N ASP A 148 0.60 -15.77 3.81
CA ASP A 148 -0.65 -16.52 3.97
C ASP A 148 -1.35 -16.80 2.63
N GLU A 149 -1.09 -15.96 1.62
CA GLU A 149 -1.56 -16.11 0.25
C GLU A 149 -0.66 -17.03 -0.61
N GLY A 150 0.42 -17.56 -0.03
CA GLY A 150 1.35 -18.49 -0.67
C GLY A 150 2.47 -17.83 -1.49
N ILE A 151 2.62 -16.50 -1.43
CA ILE A 151 3.58 -15.73 -2.21
C ILE A 151 4.99 -15.82 -1.58
N PRO A 152 6.03 -16.17 -2.34
CA PRO A 152 7.43 -16.14 -1.92
C PRO A 152 7.88 -14.75 -1.48
N ILE A 153 8.39 -14.66 -0.26
CA ILE A 153 8.98 -13.48 0.34
C ILE A 153 10.43 -13.80 0.71
N TYR A 154 11.35 -12.88 0.41
CA TYR A 154 12.75 -13.00 0.73
C TYR A 154 13.19 -11.92 1.71
N LYS A 155 14.13 -12.28 2.58
CA LYS A 155 14.94 -11.36 3.37
C LYS A 155 16.34 -11.35 2.80
N LEU A 156 16.95 -10.18 2.80
CA LEU A 156 18.26 -9.95 2.22
C LEU A 156 19.21 -9.45 3.31
N LYS A 157 20.49 -9.69 3.10
CA LYS A 157 21.60 -9.09 3.84
C LYS A 157 22.67 -8.63 2.85
N ASP A 158 23.46 -7.66 3.24
CA ASP A 158 24.59 -7.20 2.43
C ASP A 158 25.75 -8.22 2.41
N LEU A 159 26.88 -7.84 1.83
CA LEU A 159 28.08 -8.68 1.81
C LEU A 159 28.82 -8.74 3.16
N MET A 160 28.55 -7.79 4.06
CA MET A 160 29.09 -7.70 5.42
C MET A 160 28.18 -8.38 6.46
N ASP A 161 27.18 -9.13 5.99
CA ASP A 161 26.17 -9.82 6.79
C ASP A 161 25.19 -8.93 7.58
N GLU A 162 25.10 -7.64 7.24
CA GLU A 162 24.09 -6.74 7.79
C GLU A 162 22.70 -6.98 7.16
N PRO A 163 21.64 -7.21 7.96
CA PRO A 163 20.32 -7.49 7.44
C PRO A 163 19.66 -6.24 6.86
N ILE A 164 19.15 -6.34 5.63
CA ILE A 164 18.40 -5.25 5.01
C ILE A 164 16.97 -5.21 5.56
N GLN A 165 16.56 -4.03 5.97
CA GLN A 165 15.19 -3.76 6.38
C GLN A 165 14.24 -3.82 5.19
N GLY A 166 13.23 -4.69 5.26
CA GLY A 166 12.19 -4.80 4.24
C GLY A 166 11.77 -6.24 3.99
N SER A 167 10.90 -6.43 3.00
CA SER A 167 10.54 -7.76 2.48
C SER A 167 10.48 -7.69 0.96
N PHE A 168 11.17 -8.60 0.30
CA PHE A 168 11.39 -8.55 -1.14
C PHE A 168 10.61 -9.66 -1.84
N TYR A 169 10.12 -9.33 -3.03
CA TYR A 169 9.37 -10.24 -3.89
C TYR A 169 10.14 -10.46 -5.19
N THR A 170 9.90 -11.59 -5.84
CA THR A 170 10.37 -11.79 -7.20
C THR A 170 9.54 -10.94 -8.15
N SER A 171 10.21 -10.21 -9.04
CA SER A 171 9.58 -9.65 -10.25
C SER A 171 9.12 -10.74 -11.20
#